data_AF-A0A1Q9QYH4-F1
#
_entry.id   AF-A0A1Q9QYH4-F1
#
_cell.length_a   1.000
_cell.length_b   1.000
_cell.length_c   1.000
_cell.angle_alpha   90.00
_cell.angle_beta   90.00
_cell.angle_gamma   90.00
#
_symmetry.space_group_name_H-M   'P 1'
#
loop_
_entity.id
_entity.type
_entity.pdbx_description
1 polymer ?
#
loop_
_entity_poly.entity_id
_entity_poly.type
_entity_poly.pdbx_seq_one_letter_code
_entity_poly.pdbx_strand_id
1 'polypeptide(L)'
;MTRNSPNPSARLIDLEFSPHDLYPPLRASTARVLVSMAAQEAPKALSFQLSLNGQPGVPEGMQLNLLPEEGSGHLLVGKDFIERYKGTWPAQLKLQALRDGTLVDEALLTLHDTRKIAPARMESNVWPSTRIEIPGSEDAWVVITPTFYDRNGVICLWRSWTGWSSSTTSPPG
;
A
#
# COMPACT_ATOMS: atom_id res chain seq x y z
N MET A 1 19.20 34.49 23.49
CA MET A 1 18.32 34.26 22.33
C MET A 1 17.80 32.83 22.40
N THR A 2 16.64 32.64 23.01
CA THR A 2 15.96 31.35 23.12
C THR A 2 15.22 31.06 21.82
N ARG A 3 15.59 29.98 21.12
CA ARG A 3 14.81 29.48 19.99
C ARG A 3 13.51 28.91 20.56
N ASN A 4 12.40 29.59 20.31
CA ASN A 4 11.08 28.97 20.48
C ASN A 4 11.01 27.82 19.48
N SER A 5 11.22 26.59 19.95
CA SER A 5 10.82 25.41 19.18
C SER A 5 9.32 25.54 18.91
N PRO A 6 8.86 25.39 17.66
CA PRO A 6 7.43 25.40 17.37
C PRO A 6 6.78 24.33 18.22
N ASN A 7 5.80 24.75 19.03
CA ASN A 7 4.96 23.87 19.81
C ASN A 7 4.39 22.83 18.85
N PRO A 8 4.59 21.52 19.04
CA PRO A 8 3.97 20.52 18.18
C PRO A 8 2.47 20.72 18.31
N SER A 9 1.86 21.29 17.26
CA SER A 9 0.41 21.42 17.18
C SER A 9 -0.17 20.05 17.53
N ALA A 10 -0.95 19.99 18.60
CA ALA A 10 -1.59 18.75 19.01
C ALA A 10 -2.35 18.19 17.80
N ARG A 11 -1.94 17.01 17.32
CA ARG A 11 -2.62 16.34 16.20
C ARG A 11 -4.07 16.12 16.63
N LEU A 12 -5.00 16.69 15.88
CA LEU A 12 -6.43 16.59 16.19
C LEU A 12 -7.05 15.33 15.57
N ILE A 13 -6.37 14.80 14.57
CA ILE A 13 -6.72 13.59 13.82
C ILE A 13 -5.44 12.78 13.74
N ASP A 14 -5.55 11.46 13.86
CA ASP A 14 -4.49 10.53 13.51
C ASP A 14 -4.74 10.05 12.08
N LEU A 15 -4.21 10.80 11.11
CA LEU A 15 -4.27 10.49 9.69
C LEU A 15 -3.10 9.56 9.33
N GLU A 16 -3.39 8.44 8.68
CA GLU A 16 -2.36 7.47 8.31
C GLU A 16 -2.65 6.79 6.97
N PHE A 17 -1.58 6.53 6.20
CA PHE A 17 -1.60 5.58 5.09
C PHE A 17 -1.15 4.19 5.56
N SER A 18 -1.92 3.16 5.26
CA SER A 18 -1.54 1.77 5.51
C SER A 18 -1.58 0.94 4.23
N PRO A 19 -0.42 0.49 3.70
CA PRO A 19 0.94 0.74 4.21
C PRO A 19 1.44 2.19 3.98
N HIS A 20 2.51 2.59 4.67
CA HIS A 20 3.18 3.90 4.52
C HIS A 20 4.27 3.93 3.44
N ASP A 21 4.70 2.76 2.97
CA ASP A 21 5.60 2.59 1.83
C ASP A 21 4.98 1.63 0.82
N LEU A 22 5.09 1.96 -0.47
CA LEU A 22 4.47 1.18 -1.55
C LEU A 22 5.35 1.16 -2.80
N TYR A 23 5.39 0.01 -3.45
CA TYR A 23 5.78 -0.12 -4.86
C TYR A 23 4.51 -0.06 -5.73
N PRO A 24 4.30 1.00 -6.55
CA PRO A 24 3.18 1.05 -7.48
C PRO A 24 3.15 -0.17 -8.42
N PRO A 25 1.97 -0.69 -8.79
CA PRO A 25 1.90 -1.92 -9.56
C PRO A 25 2.47 -1.74 -10.97
N LEU A 26 3.38 -2.62 -11.40
CA LEU A 26 3.88 -2.64 -12.78
C LEU A 26 2.95 -3.42 -13.73
N ARG A 27 2.28 -4.46 -13.23
CA ARG A 27 1.44 -5.38 -14.03
C ARG A 27 0.01 -5.52 -13.53
N ALA A 28 -0.24 -5.31 -12.24
CA ALA A 28 -1.58 -5.34 -11.69
C ALA A 28 -2.36 -4.07 -12.08
N SER A 29 -3.70 -4.16 -12.07
CA SER A 29 -4.55 -3.00 -12.40
C SER A 29 -4.37 -1.87 -11.40
N THR A 30 -4.41 -2.18 -10.10
CA THR A 30 -4.28 -1.21 -9.00
C THR A 30 -3.66 -1.84 -7.75
N ALA A 31 -2.99 -1.00 -6.95
CA ALA A 31 -2.72 -1.24 -5.53
C ALA A 31 -3.66 -0.37 -4.71
N ARG A 32 -4.19 -0.91 -3.60
CA ARG A 32 -5.06 -0.18 -2.67
C ARG A 32 -4.30 0.11 -1.39
N VAL A 33 -4.27 1.38 -0.99
CA VAL A 33 -3.73 1.85 0.28
C VAL A 33 -4.91 2.32 1.13
N LEU A 34 -5.02 1.82 2.36
CA LEU A 34 -6.01 2.28 3.31
C LEU A 34 -5.60 3.67 3.82
N VAL A 35 -6.56 4.58 3.94
CA VAL A 35 -6.40 5.84 4.64
C VAL A 35 -7.23 5.76 5.91
N SER A 36 -6.60 5.82 7.07
CA SER A 36 -7.26 5.82 8.38
C SER A 36 -7.31 7.24 8.92
N MET A 37 -8.43 7.61 9.54
CA MET A 37 -8.69 8.92 10.12
C MET A 37 -9.34 8.73 11.48
N ALA A 38 -8.55 8.66 12.55
CA ALA A 38 -9.10 8.62 13.91
C ALA A 38 -9.15 10.05 14.48
N ALA A 39 -10.33 10.63 14.58
CA ALA A 39 -10.50 11.94 15.19
C ALA A 39 -10.55 11.82 16.72
N GLN A 40 -9.79 12.65 17.44
CA GLN A 40 -9.83 12.69 18.91
C GLN A 40 -11.06 13.43 19.46
N GLU A 41 -11.72 14.22 18.61
CA GLU A 41 -12.97 14.93 18.89
C GLU A 41 -13.96 14.70 17.74
N ALA A 42 -15.27 14.92 17.97
CA ALA A 42 -16.28 14.78 16.93
C ALA A 42 -15.89 15.58 15.66
N PRO A 43 -15.88 14.96 14.46
CA PRO A 43 -15.31 15.59 13.29
C PRO A 43 -16.12 16.84 12.90
N LYS A 44 -15.50 18.01 13.05
CA LYS A 44 -15.93 19.21 12.32
C LYS A 44 -15.66 18.98 10.83
N ALA A 45 -16.30 19.75 9.95
CA ALA A 45 -16.07 19.63 8.52
C ALA A 45 -14.58 19.76 8.16
N LEU A 46 -14.00 18.67 7.64
CA LEU A 46 -12.62 18.61 7.19
C LEU A 46 -12.55 18.73 5.68
N SER A 47 -11.49 19.36 5.20
CA SER A 47 -11.09 19.32 3.80
C SER A 47 -9.74 18.64 3.67
N PHE A 48 -9.51 17.99 2.54
CA PHE A 48 -8.31 17.21 2.31
C PHE A 48 -7.59 17.70 1.06
N GLN A 49 -6.27 17.79 1.15
CA GLN A 49 -5.41 18.16 0.02
C GLN A 49 -4.35 17.10 -0.18
N LEU A 50 -4.27 16.58 -1.40
CA LEU A 50 -3.23 15.64 -1.82
C LEU A 50 -2.17 16.40 -2.61
N SER A 51 -0.91 16.04 -2.39
CA SER A 51 0.22 16.53 -3.20
C SER A 51 1.24 15.42 -3.46
N LEU A 52 1.91 15.49 -4.60
CA LEU A 52 3.02 14.61 -4.98
C LEU A 52 4.29 15.43 -5.14
N ASN A 53 5.31 15.16 -4.33
CA ASN A 53 6.56 15.94 -4.28
C ASN A 53 6.30 17.45 -4.14
N GLY A 54 5.28 17.82 -3.35
CA GLY A 54 4.87 19.21 -3.12
C GLY A 54 4.04 19.84 -4.24
N GLN A 55 3.77 19.13 -5.34
CA GLN A 55 2.83 19.60 -6.36
C GLN A 55 1.40 19.20 -6.00
N PRO A 56 0.47 20.14 -5.87
CA PRO A 56 -0.90 19.86 -5.45
C PRO A 56 -1.69 19.10 -6.53
N GLY A 57 -2.64 18.28 -6.09
CA GLY A 57 -3.56 17.53 -6.95
C GLY A 57 -3.39 16.02 -6.84
N VAL A 58 -4.37 15.29 -7.38
CA VAL A 58 -4.29 13.83 -7.51
C VAL A 58 -3.47 13.50 -8.76
N PRO A 59 -2.33 12.81 -8.64
CA PRO A 59 -1.51 12.45 -9.78
C PRO A 59 -2.26 11.56 -10.77
N GLU A 60 -1.88 11.64 -12.04
CA GLU A 60 -2.41 10.75 -13.06
C GLU A 60 -2.16 9.26 -12.71
N GLY A 61 -3.17 8.43 -12.91
CA GLY A 61 -3.13 7.02 -12.53
C GLY A 61 -3.40 6.76 -11.04
N MET A 62 -3.80 7.78 -10.28
CA MET A 62 -4.26 7.62 -8.89
C MET A 62 -5.72 8.04 -8.73
N GLN A 63 -6.39 7.45 -7.75
CA GLN A 63 -7.73 7.84 -7.32
C GLN A 63 -7.80 7.87 -5.80
N LEU A 64 -8.21 8.99 -5.23
CA LEU A 64 -8.41 9.14 -3.79
C LEU A 64 -9.92 9.18 -3.50
N ASN A 65 -10.39 8.23 -2.70
CA ASN A 65 -11.77 8.19 -2.22
C ASN A 65 -11.75 8.26 -0.69
N LEU A 66 -12.23 9.35 -0.11
CA LEU A 66 -12.30 9.54 1.34
C LEU A 66 -13.74 9.48 1.82
N LEU A 67 -13.94 8.89 3.00
CA LEU A 67 -15.21 8.82 3.72
C LEU A 67 -14.96 9.38 5.13
N PRO A 68 -14.83 10.71 5.29
CA PRO A 68 -14.44 11.31 6.57
C PRO A 68 -15.39 10.96 7.72
N GLU A 69 -16.69 10.86 7.44
CA GLU A 69 -17.72 10.45 8.41
C GLU A 69 -17.52 9.01 8.92
N GLU A 70 -16.88 8.16 8.12
CA GLU A 70 -16.54 6.77 8.50
C GLU A 70 -15.13 6.66 9.09
N GLY A 71 -14.39 7.78 9.21
CA GLY A 71 -13.00 7.78 9.67
C GLY A 71 -12.07 6.97 8.76
N SER A 72 -12.43 6.76 7.48
CA SER A 72 -11.66 5.92 6.58
C SER A 72 -11.71 6.36 5.12
N GLY A 73 -10.83 5.81 4.31
CA GLY A 73 -10.77 6.07 2.88
C GLY A 73 -9.79 5.11 2.21
N HIS A 74 -9.58 5.30 0.93
CA HIS A 74 -8.56 4.55 0.21
C HIS A 74 -7.98 5.36 -0.94
N LEU A 75 -6.69 5.13 -1.17
CA LEU A 75 -5.98 5.56 -2.36
C LEU A 75 -5.79 4.34 -3.26
N LEU A 76 -6.25 4.43 -4.50
CA LEU A 76 -5.93 3.47 -5.56
C LEU A 76 -4.75 4.02 -6.36
N VAL A 77 -3.69 3.23 -6.49
CA VAL A 77 -2.53 3.53 -7.33
C VAL A 77 -2.52 2.54 -8.49
N GLY A 78 -2.86 3.02 -9.68
CA GLY A 78 -2.89 2.22 -10.90
C GLY A 78 -1.53 2.09 -11.57
N LYS A 79 -1.40 1.14 -12.50
CA LYS A 79 -0.17 0.97 -13.30
C LYS A 79 0.16 2.19 -14.16
N ASP A 80 -0.86 2.95 -14.57
CA ASP A 80 -0.69 4.15 -15.39
C ASP A 80 0.19 5.19 -14.70
N PHE A 81 0.16 5.24 -13.36
CA PHE A 81 1.05 6.11 -12.59
C PHE A 81 2.52 5.80 -12.86
N ILE A 82 2.96 4.54 -12.73
CA ILE A 82 4.38 4.18 -12.93
C ILE A 82 4.80 4.23 -14.40
N GLU A 83 3.86 4.00 -15.33
CA GLU A 83 4.09 4.14 -16.76
C GLU A 83 4.41 5.61 -17.13
N ARG A 84 3.63 6.55 -16.59
CA ARG A 84 3.68 7.97 -16.96
C ARG A 84 4.61 8.80 -16.09
N TYR A 85 4.74 8.49 -14.80
CA TYR A 85 5.54 9.30 -13.88
C TYR A 85 7.04 9.26 -14.20
N LYS A 86 7.60 10.44 -14.51
CA LYS A 86 9.02 10.65 -14.84
C LYS A 86 9.77 11.49 -13.80
N GLY A 87 9.15 11.79 -12.66
CA GLY A 87 9.79 12.56 -11.59
C GLY A 87 10.82 11.76 -10.80
N THR A 88 11.37 12.39 -9.77
CA THR A 88 12.36 11.79 -8.86
C THR A 88 11.76 10.70 -8.01
N TRP A 89 12.54 9.63 -7.80
CA TRP A 89 12.22 8.54 -6.88
C TRP A 89 13.17 8.55 -5.66
N PRO A 90 12.70 8.16 -4.46
CA PRO A 90 11.30 7.86 -4.13
C PRO A 90 10.40 9.10 -4.24
N ALA A 91 9.14 8.89 -4.65
CA ALA A 91 8.16 9.97 -4.69
C ALA A 91 7.41 10.02 -3.35
N GLN A 92 7.11 11.23 -2.89
CA GLN A 92 6.45 11.50 -1.62
C GLN A 92 5.04 11.98 -1.90
N LEU A 93 4.05 11.15 -1.56
CA LEU A 93 2.66 11.54 -1.59
C LEU A 93 2.25 12.02 -0.20
N LYS A 94 1.69 13.22 -0.11
CA LYS A 94 1.28 13.83 1.15
C LYS A 94 -0.21 14.14 1.11
N LEU A 95 -0.93 13.65 2.11
CA LEU A 95 -2.33 13.98 2.36
C LEU A 95 -2.41 14.88 3.59
N GLN A 96 -2.98 16.06 3.42
CA GLN A 96 -3.14 17.05 4.47
C GLN A 96 -4.62 17.17 4.83
N ALA A 97 -4.92 17.05 6.12
CA ALA A 97 -6.23 17.36 6.67
C ALA A 97 -6.25 18.81 7.13
N LEU A 98 -7.24 19.57 6.66
CA LEU A 98 -7.40 20.99 6.94
C LEU A 98 -8.75 21.24 7.61
N ARG A 99 -8.74 22.08 8.64
CA ARG A 99 -9.94 22.65 9.28
C ARG A 99 -9.93 24.15 9.08
N ASP A 100 -10.95 24.68 8.41
CA ASP A 100 -11.05 26.12 8.09
C ASP A 100 -9.77 26.66 7.42
N GLY A 101 -9.16 25.85 6.54
CA GLY A 101 -7.90 26.18 5.85
C GLY A 101 -6.63 26.00 6.69
N THR A 102 -6.74 25.66 7.98
CA THR A 102 -5.59 25.41 8.86
C THR A 102 -5.21 23.94 8.88
N LEU A 103 -3.93 23.63 8.73
CA LEU A 103 -3.41 22.26 8.84
C LEU A 103 -3.63 21.69 10.25
N VAL A 104 -4.33 20.56 10.33
CA VAL A 104 -4.60 19.86 11.59
C VAL A 104 -3.88 18.52 11.70
N ASP A 105 -3.61 17.85 10.58
CA ASP A 105 -2.72 16.70 10.52
C ASP A 105 -2.25 16.42 9.07
N GLU A 106 -1.22 15.60 8.91
CA GLU A 106 -0.76 15.12 7.60
C GLU A 106 -0.20 13.69 7.65
N ALA A 107 -0.43 12.95 6.57
CA ALA A 107 0.13 11.62 6.35
C ALA A 107 1.02 11.60 5.11
N LEU A 108 2.07 10.77 5.17
CA LEU A 108 3.02 10.57 4.08
C LEU A 108 2.97 9.12 3.61
N LEU A 109 2.99 8.95 2.30
CA LEU A 109 3.18 7.67 1.62
C LEU A 109 4.40 7.78 0.70
N THR A 110 5.39 6.92 0.93
CA THR A 110 6.55 6.82 0.03
C THR A 110 6.23 5.86 -1.09
N LEU A 111 6.42 6.32 -2.32
CA LEU A 111 6.30 5.49 -3.52
C LEU A 111 7.71 5.18 -4.04
N HIS A 112 8.01 3.90 -4.20
CA HIS A 112 9.28 3.41 -4.72
C HIS A 112 9.20 3.02 -6.19
N ASP A 113 10.32 3.07 -6.91
CA ASP A 113 10.35 2.69 -8.33
C ASP A 113 10.31 1.16 -8.49
N THR A 114 9.13 0.61 -8.78
CA THR A 114 8.95 -0.84 -9.01
C THR A 114 9.76 -1.36 -10.18
N ARG A 115 10.18 -0.52 -11.13
CA ARG A 115 11.02 -0.93 -12.27
C ARG A 115 12.46 -1.27 -11.84
N LYS A 116 12.87 -0.83 -10.64
CA LYS A 116 14.21 -1.03 -10.07
C LYS A 116 14.19 -1.91 -8.82
N ILE A 117 13.07 -2.61 -8.59
CA ILE A 117 12.90 -3.45 -7.41
C ILE A 117 13.86 -4.63 -7.42
N ALA A 118 14.46 -4.90 -6.26
CA ALA A 118 15.30 -6.07 -6.03
C ALA A 118 14.79 -6.78 -4.77
N PRO A 119 14.02 -7.88 -4.91
CA PRO A 119 13.59 -8.67 -3.76
C PRO A 119 14.79 -9.17 -2.98
N ALA A 120 14.78 -8.97 -1.66
CA ALA A 120 15.82 -9.46 -0.75
C ALA A 120 15.35 -10.68 0.05
N ARG A 121 14.02 -10.83 0.23
CA ARG A 121 13.42 -11.86 1.08
C ARG A 121 12.08 -12.32 0.49
N MET A 122 11.75 -13.58 0.73
CA MET A 122 10.46 -14.17 0.38
C MET A 122 9.85 -14.82 1.62
N GLU A 123 8.60 -14.52 1.88
CA GLU A 123 7.75 -15.28 2.77
C GLU A 123 6.74 -16.05 1.93
N SER A 124 6.23 -17.18 2.42
CA SER A 124 5.25 -17.99 1.68
C SER A 124 4.12 -18.40 2.60
N ASN A 125 2.90 -18.12 2.17
CA ASN A 125 1.70 -18.63 2.82
C ASN A 125 1.24 -19.89 2.06
N VAL A 126 1.23 -21.01 2.76
CA VAL A 126 0.75 -22.29 2.22
C VAL A 126 -0.68 -22.52 2.70
N TRP A 127 -1.57 -22.82 1.77
CA TRP A 127 -2.95 -23.16 2.06
C TRP A 127 -3.31 -24.54 1.48
N PRO A 128 -3.99 -25.40 2.26
CA PRO A 128 -4.23 -25.28 3.71
C PRO A 128 -2.92 -25.26 4.52
N SER A 129 -2.94 -24.55 5.66
CA SER A 129 -1.78 -24.39 6.54
C SER A 129 -1.50 -25.62 7.41
N THR A 130 -2.41 -26.59 7.41
CA THR A 130 -2.31 -27.88 8.09
C THR A 130 -1.91 -28.97 7.11
N ARG A 131 -1.35 -30.07 7.64
CA ARG A 131 -1.01 -31.26 6.86
C ARG A 131 -2.24 -31.74 6.06
N ILE A 132 -2.08 -31.90 4.75
CA ILE A 132 -3.08 -32.53 3.90
C ILE A 132 -2.78 -34.02 3.87
N GLU A 133 -3.72 -34.83 4.32
CA GLU A 133 -3.75 -36.24 3.98
C GLU A 133 -4.44 -36.36 2.62
N ILE A 134 -3.70 -36.77 1.59
CA ILE A 134 -4.23 -36.96 0.24
C ILE A 134 -4.84 -38.37 0.20
N PRO A 135 -6.18 -38.53 0.12
CA PRO A 135 -6.78 -39.85 -0.03
C PRO A 135 -6.35 -40.43 -1.38
N GLY A 136 -6.10 -41.75 -1.45
CA GLY A 136 -5.52 -42.41 -2.63
C GLY A 136 -6.34 -42.35 -3.93
N SER A 137 -7.47 -41.65 -3.96
CA SER A 137 -8.37 -41.54 -5.11
C SER A 137 -8.87 -40.11 -5.40
N GLU A 138 -8.37 -39.07 -4.71
CA GLU A 138 -8.85 -37.69 -4.87
C GLU A 138 -7.72 -36.70 -5.19
N ASP A 139 -8.06 -35.66 -5.97
CA ASP A 139 -7.18 -34.52 -6.22
C ASP A 139 -7.10 -33.63 -4.97
N ALA A 140 -5.89 -33.40 -4.48
CA ALA A 140 -5.63 -32.43 -3.42
C ALA A 140 -4.87 -31.23 -3.99
N TRP A 141 -5.33 -30.02 -3.64
CA TRP A 141 -4.71 -28.77 -4.08
C TRP A 141 -3.97 -28.11 -2.92
N VAL A 142 -2.69 -27.80 -3.16
CA VAL A 142 -1.89 -26.95 -2.27
C VAL A 142 -1.68 -25.61 -2.99
N VAL A 143 -2.05 -24.51 -2.35
CA VAL A 143 -1.81 -23.17 -2.87
C VAL A 143 -0.66 -22.54 -2.09
N ILE A 144 0.41 -22.19 -2.77
CA ILE A 144 1.53 -21.43 -2.18
C ILE A 144 1.48 -20.01 -2.72
N THR A 145 1.27 -19.04 -1.84
CA THR A 145 1.25 -17.62 -2.20
C THR A 145 2.52 -16.96 -1.65
N PRO A 146 3.54 -16.72 -2.51
CA PRO A 146 4.74 -16.02 -2.09
C PRO A 146 4.45 -14.52 -1.90
N THR A 147 5.05 -13.93 -0.87
CA THR A 147 5.15 -12.48 -0.66
C THR A 147 6.62 -12.10 -0.66
N PHE A 148 7.00 -11.18 -1.53
CA PHE A 148 8.38 -10.72 -1.66
C PHE A 148 8.56 -9.39 -0.93
N TYR A 149 9.71 -9.23 -0.30
CA TYR A 149 10.09 -8.02 0.42
C TYR A 149 11.43 -7.51 -0.09
N ASP A 150 11.60 -6.19 -0.17
CA ASP A 150 12.89 -5.57 -0.41
C ASP A 150 13.78 -5.64 0.86
N ARG A 151 14.99 -5.08 0.77
CA ARG A 151 15.93 -5.05 1.90
C ARG A 151 15.47 -4.20 3.10
N ASN A 152 14.49 -3.32 2.89
CA ASN A 152 13.92 -2.45 3.93
C ASN A 152 12.62 -3.04 4.51
N GLY A 153 12.18 -4.21 4.03
CA GLY A 153 10.93 -4.83 4.47
C GLY A 153 9.68 -4.31 3.77
N VAL A 154 9.81 -3.56 2.67
CA VAL A 154 8.67 -3.08 1.87
C VAL A 154 8.17 -4.22 0.98
N ILE A 155 6.85 -4.39 0.92
CA ILE A 155 6.22 -5.44 0.09
C ILE A 155 6.39 -5.13 -1.39
N CYS A 156 7.03 -6.06 -2.11
CA CYS A 156 7.13 -6.08 -3.56
C CYS A 156 5.85 -6.69 -4.13
N LEU A 157 4.91 -5.86 -4.60
CA LEU A 157 3.64 -6.33 -5.17
C LEU A 157 3.85 -7.03 -6.53
N TRP A 158 4.24 -8.30 -6.49
CA TRP A 158 4.42 -9.16 -7.66
C TRP A 158 3.20 -10.09 -7.82
N ARG A 159 2.07 -9.57 -8.31
CA ARG A 159 0.97 -10.44 -8.74
C ARG A 159 1.15 -10.83 -10.20
N SER A 160 2.08 -11.74 -10.47
CA SER A 160 1.93 -12.65 -11.60
C SER A 160 1.76 -14.05 -11.03
N TRP A 161 0.54 -14.57 -11.11
CA TRP A 161 0.26 -15.98 -10.92
C TRP A 161 1.26 -16.78 -11.77
N THR A 162 2.22 -17.42 -11.13
CA THR A 162 2.94 -18.55 -11.73
C THR A 162 2.23 -19.77 -11.18
N GLY A 163 1.35 -20.37 -11.98
CA GLY A 163 0.78 -21.67 -11.64
C GLY A 163 1.92 -22.68 -11.64
N TRP A 164 2.13 -23.36 -10.52
CA TRP A 164 3.00 -24.52 -10.44
C TRP A 164 2.10 -25.74 -10.38
N SER A 165 2.21 -26.63 -11.36
CA SER A 165 1.66 -27.97 -11.27
C SER A 165 2.79 -28.97 -11.08
N SER A 166 2.65 -29.85 -10.10
CA SER A 166 3.46 -31.05 -9.99
C SER A 166 2.57 -32.24 -10.31
N SER A 167 2.85 -32.96 -11.39
CA SER A 167 2.26 -34.26 -11.66
C SER A 167 3.15 -35.33 -11.02
N THR A 168 2.62 -36.09 -10.08
CA THR A 168 3.23 -37.35 -9.65
C THR A 168 2.87 -38.44 -10.64
N THR A 169 3.81 -38.84 -11.49
CA THR A 169 3.67 -40.06 -12.30
C THR A 169 3.94 -41.25 -11.38
N SER A 170 2.93 -42.09 -11.15
CA SER A 170 3.13 -43.37 -10.45
C SER A 170 4.09 -44.24 -11.26
N PRO A 171 5.07 -44.93 -10.62
CA PRO A 171 5.91 -45.89 -11.32
C PRO A 171 5.05 -47.04 -11.87
N PRO A 172 5.36 -47.58 -13.06
CA PRO A 172 4.66 -48.75 -13.59
C PRO A 172 4.86 -49.95 -12.64
N GLY A 173 3.76 -50.65 -12.36
CA GLY A 173 3.74 -51.86 -11.53
C GLY A 173 4.26 -53.10 -12.24
#